data_AF-A0AA95SKP2-F1
#
_entry.id   AF-A0AA95SKP2-F1
#
_cell.length_a   1.000
_cell.length_b   1.000
_cell.length_c   1.000
_cell.angle_alpha   90.00
_cell.angle_beta   90.00
_cell.angle_gamma   90.00
#
_symmetry.space_group_name_H-M   'P 1'
#
loop_
_entity.id
_entity.type
_entity.pdbx_description
1 polymer ?
#
loop_
_entity_poly.entity_id
_entity_poly.type
_entity_poly.pdbx_seq_one_letter_code
_entity_poly.pdbx_strand_id
1 'polypeptide(L)' 'MQPDPQAKKNIGSIMKPDFAGTDAQKVKQQIQKDVSQGQGAMTSREAGAMQD' A
#
# COMPACT_ATOMS: atom_id res chain seq x y z
N MET A 1 21.33 -12.90 0.99
CA MET A 1 21.68 -11.48 0.78
C MET A 1 21.35 -10.74 2.06
N GLN A 2 22.33 -10.29 2.83
CA GLN A 2 22.08 -9.46 4.02
C GLN A 2 21.83 -8.01 3.55
N PRO A 3 20.75 -7.34 3.97
CA PRO A 3 20.48 -5.98 3.54
C PRO A 3 21.47 -4.99 4.15
N ASP A 4 22.04 -4.13 3.30
CA ASP A 4 23.02 -3.11 3.67
C ASP A 4 22.50 -2.16 4.77
N PRO A 5 23.35 -1.79 5.75
CA PRO A 5 22.96 -0.85 6.81
C PRO A 5 22.49 0.52 6.30
N GLN A 6 22.91 0.94 5.10
CA GLN A 6 22.42 2.16 4.46
C GLN A 6 20.98 2.03 3.96
N ALA A 7 20.55 0.86 3.47
CA ALA A 7 19.17 0.63 3.06
C ALA A 7 18.20 0.79 4.24
N LYS A 8 18.61 0.34 5.44
CA LYS A 8 17.82 0.47 6.67
C LYS A 8 17.59 1.92 7.11
N LYS A 9 18.57 2.81 6.91
CA LYS A 9 18.42 4.26 7.20
C LYS A 9 17.48 4.96 6.22
N ASN A 10 17.46 4.54 4.95
CA ASN A 10 16.57 5.09 3.94
C ASN A 10 15.11 4.64 4.14
N ILE A 11 14.87 3.41 4.60
CA ILE A 11 13.51 2.87 4.85
C ILE A 11 12.75 3.69 5.90
N GLY A 12 13.41 4.08 6.99
CA GLY A 12 12.78 4.90 8.03
C GLY A 12 12.41 6.32 7.57
N SER A 13 13.13 6.86 6.59
CA SER A 13 12.83 8.16 5.99
C SER A 13 11.65 8.08 5.01
N ILE A 14 11.52 6.97 4.27
CA ILE A 14 10.45 6.77 3.28
C ILE A 14 9.06 6.66 3.92
N MET A 15 8.98 6.14 5.13
CA MET A 15 7.72 5.98 5.87
C MET A 15 7.30 7.22 6.67
N LYS A 16 8.00 8.35 6.54
CA LYS A 16 7.54 9.59 7.20
C LYS A 16 6.23 10.06 6.56
N PRO A 17 5.22 10.48 7.35
CA PRO A 17 3.87 10.85 6.86
C PRO A 17 3.82 11.87 5.71
N ASP A 18 4.88 12.67 5.51
CA ASP A 18 4.96 13.69 4.46
C ASP A 18 6.06 13.44 3.42
N PHE A 19 6.84 12.36 3.55
CA PHE A 19 7.96 12.10 2.63
C PHE A 19 7.48 11.73 1.23
N ALA A 20 6.37 10.99 1.13
CA ALA A 20 5.78 10.63 -0.15
C ALA A 20 5.06 11.81 -0.84
N GLY A 21 4.90 12.96 -0.16
CA GLY A 21 4.23 14.15 -0.69
C GLY A 21 2.81 13.89 -1.20
N THR A 22 2.19 12.78 -0.77
CA THR A 22 0.91 12.33 -1.33
C THR A 22 -0.24 12.92 -0.54
N ASP A 23 -1.24 13.44 -1.25
CA ASP A 23 -2.46 13.96 -0.62
C ASP A 23 -3.36 12.79 -0.19
N ALA A 24 -3.47 12.59 1.12
CA ALA A 24 -4.29 11.53 1.71
C ALA A 24 -5.77 11.59 1.27
N GLN A 25 -6.33 12.79 1.03
CA GLN A 25 -7.71 12.91 0.57
C GLN A 25 -7.86 12.45 -0.88
N LYS A 26 -6.87 12.74 -1.74
CA LYS A 26 -6.88 12.25 -3.13
C LYS A 26 -6.67 10.74 -3.18
N VAL A 27 -5.76 10.20 -2.37
CA VAL A 27 -5.52 8.74 -2.29
C VAL A 27 -6.79 8.03 -1.84
N LYS A 28 -7.48 8.54 -0.82
CA LYS A 28 -8.74 7.97 -0.35
C LYS A 28 -9.81 7.95 -1.45
N GLN A 29 -9.96 9.04 -2.20
CA GLN A 29 -10.91 9.12 -3.31
C GLN A 29 -10.56 8.13 -4.43
N GLN A 30 -9.27 7.99 -4.75
CA GLN A 30 -8.80 7.05 -5.76
C GLN A 30 -9.09 5.61 -5.35
N ILE A 31 -8.78 5.23 -4.11
CA ILE A 31 -9.07 3.88 -3.58
C ILE A 31 -10.57 3.58 -3.65
N GLN A 32 -11.43 4.53 -3.27
CA GLN A 32 -12.88 4.33 -3.36
C GLN A 32 -13.34 4.07 -4.80
N LYS A 33 -12.80 4.82 -5.76
CA LYS A 33 -13.08 4.63 -7.18
C LYS A 33 -12.58 3.26 -7.64
N ASP A 34 -11.36 2.88 -7.32
CA ASP A 34 -10.76 1.61 -7.73
C ASP A 34 -11.55 0.42 -7.18
N VAL A 35 -11.90 0.45 -5.90
CA VAL A 35 -12.76 -0.56 -5.27
C VAL A 35 -14.14 -0.63 -5.94
N SER A 36 -14.75 0.52 -6.28
CA SER A 36 -16.04 0.54 -7.00
C SER A 36 -15.95 -0.07 -8.40
N GLN A 37 -14.77 -0.02 -9.02
CA GLN A 37 -14.46 -0.63 -10.31
C GLN A 37 -14.01 -2.09 -10.18
N GLY A 38 -14.00 -2.64 -8.96
CA GLY A 38 -13.52 -3.99 -8.67
C GLY A 38 -11.99 -4.11 -8.63
N GLN A 39 -11.25 -3.02 -8.82
CA GLN A 39 -9.80 -3.00 -8.74
C GLN A 39 -9.36 -3.05 -7.28
N GLY A 40 -8.71 -4.15 -6.88
CA GLY A 40 -8.33 -4.38 -5.48
C GLY A 40 -9.47 -4.78 -4.55
N ALA A 41 -10.70 -4.96 -5.08
CA ALA A 41 -11.79 -5.55 -4.33
C ALA A 41 -11.60 -7.08 -4.30
N MET A 42 -11.06 -7.62 -3.19
CA MET A 42 -11.05 -9.06 -2.98
C MET A 42 -12.43 -9.50 -2.50
N THR A 43 -13.11 -10.34 -3.26
CA THR A 43 -14.34 -10.96 -2.79
C THR A 43 -14.00 -11.99 -1.71
N SER A 44 -14.94 -12.27 -0.80
CA SER A 44 -14.75 -13.22 0.30
C SER A 44 -14.33 -14.62 -0.18
N ARG A 45 -14.74 -15.01 -1.39
CA ARG A 45 -14.34 -16.26 -2.03
C ARG A 45 -12.87 -16.26 -2.43
N GLU A 46 -12.39 -15.18 -3.02
CA GLU A 46 -10.99 -15.05 -3.47
C GLU A 46 -10.07 -14.94 -2.25
N ALA A 47 -10.45 -14.17 -1.23
CA ALA A 47 -9.68 -14.07 0.01
C ALA A 47 -9.59 -15.40 0.77
N GLY A 48 -10.68 -16.19 0.79
CA GLY A 48 -10.69 -17.52 1.43
C GLY A 48 -9.81 -18.55 0.73
N ALA A 49 -9.58 -18.40 -0.58
CA ALA A 49 -8.69 -19.28 -1.35
C ALA A 49 -7.20 -18.94 -1.21
N MET A 50 -6.85 -17.77 -0.66
CA MET A 50 -5.47 -17.34 -0.41
C MET A 50 -4.90 -17.83 0.93
N GLN A 51 -5.72 -18.51 1.75
CA GLN A 51 -5.35 -18.96 3.09
C GLN A 51 -4.77 -20.40 3.15
N ASP A 52 -4.62 -21.07 2.01
CA ASP A 52 -4.02 -22.42 1.89
C ASP A 52 -2.50 -22.36 1.61
#